data_AF-A0A2S2NXZ3-F1
#
_entry.id   AF-A0A2S2NXZ3-F1
#
_cell.length_a   1.000
_cell.length_b   1.000
_cell.length_c   1.000
_cell.angle_alpha   90.00
_cell.angle_beta   90.00
_cell.angle_gamma   90.00
#
_symmetry.space_group_name_H-M   'P 1'
#
loop_
_entity.id
_entity.type
_entity.pdbx_description
1 polymer ?
#
loop_
_entity_poly.entity_id
_entity_poly.type
_entity_poly.pdbx_seq_one_letter_code
_entity_poly.pdbx_strand_id
1 'polypeptide(L)'
;MVKNINILTFFLIFYLIVGTVNAGGFGCIGGSSSESINGQKKIDCEKIMVIIGLMYKEGDYNYYTYDNWREKIGEILVAESPVDLFLKAVKENKLKEKHNSPASFCTGYAKDQLSYL
;
A
#
# COMPACT_ATOMS: atom_id res chain seq x y z
N MET A 1 54.12 -8.79 -21.43
CA MET A 1 53.57 -7.44 -21.71
C MET A 1 52.49 -7.16 -20.67
N VAL A 2 52.90 -6.65 -19.51
CA VAL A 2 52.00 -6.45 -18.36
C VAL A 2 51.27 -5.14 -18.60
N LYS A 3 49.94 -5.23 -18.80
CA LYS A 3 49.10 -4.05 -19.03
C LYS A 3 49.10 -3.22 -17.75
N ASN A 4 49.67 -2.02 -17.83
CA ASN A 4 49.57 -1.00 -16.79
C ASN A 4 48.09 -0.63 -16.63
N ILE A 5 47.42 -1.26 -15.67
CA ILE A 5 46.08 -0.85 -15.25
C ILE A 5 46.26 0.53 -14.63
N ASN A 6 45.71 1.53 -15.32
CA ASN A 6 45.77 2.92 -14.93
C ASN A 6 45.13 3.08 -13.53
N ILE A 7 45.77 3.82 -12.63
CA ILE A 7 45.29 4.06 -11.25
C ILE A 7 43.84 4.55 -11.25
N LEU A 8 43.45 5.29 -12.31
CA LEU A 8 42.09 5.77 -12.56
C LEU A 8 41.06 4.63 -12.66
N THR A 9 41.43 3.51 -13.28
CA THR A 9 40.58 2.32 -13.42
C THR A 9 40.33 1.67 -12.05
N PHE A 10 41.32 1.71 -11.16
CA PHE A 10 41.18 1.20 -9.80
C PHE A 10 40.21 2.06 -8.96
N PHE A 11 40.31 3.38 -9.08
CA PHE A 11 39.36 4.31 -8.45
C PHE A 11 37.93 4.12 -8.96
N LEU A 12 37.74 3.94 -10.28
CA LEU A 12 36.42 3.70 -10.88
C LEU A 12 35.76 2.41 -10.35
N ILE A 13 36.53 1.32 -10.23
CA ILE A 13 36.04 0.06 -9.66
C ILE A 13 35.68 0.25 -8.19
N PHE A 14 36.50 0.98 -7.43
CA PHE A 14 36.23 1.26 -6.01
C PHE A 14 34.95 2.09 -5.83
N TYR A 15 34.73 3.12 -6.66
CA TYR A 15 33.49 3.90 -6.66
C TYR A 15 32.27 3.13 -7.16
N LEU A 16 32.43 2.19 -8.11
CA LEU A 16 31.35 1.30 -8.52
C LEU A 16 30.96 0.35 -7.40
N ILE A 17 31.93 -0.23 -6.68
CA ILE A 17 31.65 -1.10 -5.54
C ILE A 17 31.03 -0.29 -4.40
N VAL A 18 31.65 0.80 -3.94
CA VAL A 18 31.12 1.70 -2.90
C VAL A 18 29.74 2.25 -3.29
N GLY A 19 29.57 2.62 -4.56
CA GLY A 19 28.30 3.03 -5.15
C GLY A 19 27.27 1.92 -5.15
N THR A 20 27.64 0.65 -5.34
CA THR A 20 26.73 -0.51 -5.23
C THR A 20 26.45 -0.95 -3.80
N VAL A 21 27.32 -0.68 -2.82
CA VAL A 21 26.97 -0.87 -1.38
C VAL A 21 26.08 0.27 -0.89
N ASN A 22 26.21 1.48 -1.46
CA ASN A 22 25.34 2.62 -1.15
C ASN A 22 24.05 2.65 -1.99
N ALA A 23 24.04 2.01 -3.17
CA ALA A 23 22.86 1.82 -4.03
C ALA A 23 22.17 0.47 -3.80
N GLY A 24 22.87 -0.49 -3.18
CA GLY A 24 22.32 -1.76 -2.70
C GLY A 24 21.42 -1.63 -1.47
N GLY A 25 21.28 -0.41 -0.93
CA GLY A 25 20.27 -0.04 0.05
C GLY A 25 19.00 0.59 -0.56
N PHE A 26 18.96 0.84 -1.86
CA PHE A 26 17.74 1.29 -2.57
C PHE A 26 16.87 0.13 -3.06
N GLY A 27 17.11 -1.06 -2.53
CA GLY A 27 16.08 -2.10 -2.37
C GLY A 27 15.48 -1.98 -0.96
N CYS A 28 14.37 -1.27 -0.83
CA CYS A 28 13.37 -1.49 0.22
C CYS A 28 13.82 -1.52 1.70
N ILE A 29 14.86 -0.83 2.19
CA ILE A 29 15.08 -0.72 3.66
C ILE A 29 15.54 0.69 4.03
N GLY A 30 14.59 1.63 4.03
CA GLY A 30 14.72 2.94 4.66
C GLY A 30 13.75 3.00 5.84
N GLY A 31 14.19 2.48 7.00
CA GLY A 31 13.51 2.63 8.27
C GLY A 31 13.43 4.10 8.65
N SER A 32 12.30 4.73 8.36
CA SER A 32 11.72 5.70 9.26
C SER A 32 10.61 4.97 10.01
N SER A 33 10.44 5.29 11.28
CA SER A 33 9.34 4.87 12.14
C SER A 33 7.99 5.43 11.63
N SER A 34 7.61 5.00 10.43
CA SER A 34 6.34 5.17 9.77
C SER A 34 5.90 3.78 9.36
N GLU A 35 4.73 3.34 9.82
CA GLU A 35 4.24 1.97 9.56
C GLU A 35 4.39 1.63 8.07
N SER A 36 5.23 0.64 7.77
CA SER A 36 5.47 0.18 6.40
C SER A 36 4.15 -0.30 5.83
N ILE A 37 3.63 0.40 4.82
CA ILE A 37 2.36 0.01 4.19
C ILE A 37 2.55 -1.29 3.40
N ASN A 38 1.76 -2.30 3.71
CA ASN A 38 1.73 -3.53 2.91
C ASN A 38 0.92 -3.26 1.63
N GLY A 39 1.62 -2.97 0.53
CA GLY A 39 1.01 -2.61 -0.75
C GLY A 39 0.07 -3.70 -1.31
N GLN A 40 0.40 -4.97 -1.10
CA GLN A 40 -0.44 -6.08 -1.56
C GLN A 40 -1.75 -6.16 -0.77
N LYS A 41 -1.70 -6.05 0.56
CA LYS A 41 -2.90 -5.95 1.42
C LYS A 41 -3.81 -4.79 0.98
N LYS A 42 -3.22 -3.64 0.62
CA LYS A 42 -3.97 -2.47 0.13
C LYS A 42 -4.70 -2.80 -1.17
N ILE A 43 -3.97 -3.33 -2.17
CA ILE A 43 -4.52 -3.65 -3.49
C ILE A 43 -5.63 -4.69 -3.37
N ASP A 44 -5.46 -5.72 -2.56
CA ASP A 44 -6.48 -6.77 -2.41
C ASP A 44 -7.74 -6.24 -1.73
N CYS A 45 -7.59 -5.39 -0.71
CA CYS A 45 -8.71 -4.67 -0.11
C CYS A 45 -9.46 -3.81 -1.15
N GLU A 46 -8.74 -2.99 -1.92
CA GLU A 46 -9.33 -2.10 -2.92
C GLU A 46 -10.04 -2.89 -4.05
N LYS A 47 -9.48 -4.03 -4.48
CA LYS A 47 -10.12 -4.91 -5.45
C LYS A 47 -11.45 -5.45 -4.96
N ILE A 48 -11.53 -5.95 -3.72
CA ILE A 48 -12.78 -6.46 -3.16
C ILE A 48 -13.79 -5.31 -3.02
N MET A 49 -13.36 -4.12 -2.58
CA MET A 49 -14.21 -2.92 -2.52
C MET A 49 -14.78 -2.52 -3.88
N VAL A 50 -14.03 -2.73 -4.97
CA VAL A 50 -14.53 -2.54 -6.34
C VAL A 50 -15.57 -3.60 -6.71
N ILE A 51 -15.29 -4.88 -6.42
CA ILE A 51 -16.20 -5.99 -6.74
C ILE A 51 -17.57 -5.80 -6.10
N ILE A 52 -17.61 -5.30 -4.86
CA ILE A 52 -18.87 -5.05 -4.13
C ILE A 52 -19.47 -3.66 -4.40
N GLY A 53 -18.87 -2.86 -5.29
CA GLY A 53 -19.43 -1.60 -5.77
C GLY A 53 -19.24 -0.38 -4.87
N LEU A 54 -18.34 -0.43 -3.87
CA LEU A 54 -17.99 0.72 -3.01
C LEU A 54 -16.88 1.60 -3.61
N MET A 55 -16.05 1.01 -4.47
CA MET A 55 -14.98 1.70 -5.18
C MET A 55 -15.08 1.43 -6.69
N TYR A 56 -14.35 2.20 -7.49
CA TYR A 56 -14.15 1.94 -8.90
C TYR A 56 -12.68 2.08 -9.28
N LYS A 57 -12.32 1.48 -10.42
CA LYS A 57 -10.97 1.55 -10.98
C LYS A 57 -10.99 2.46 -12.20
N GLU A 58 -10.00 3.34 -12.31
CA GLU A 58 -9.74 4.14 -13.51
C GLU A 58 -8.33 3.82 -14.03
N GLY A 59 -8.25 3.24 -15.23
CA GLY A 59 -6.99 2.75 -15.78
C GLY A 59 -6.42 1.54 -15.02
N ASP A 60 -5.09 1.42 -15.02
CA ASP A 60 -4.43 0.19 -14.53
C ASP A 60 -4.16 0.17 -13.03
N TYR A 61 -4.00 1.34 -12.40
CA TYR A 61 -3.49 1.43 -11.02
C TYR A 61 -4.29 2.33 -10.09
N ASN A 62 -5.28 3.09 -10.58
CA ASN A 62 -5.99 4.06 -9.75
C ASN A 62 -7.32 3.50 -9.27
N TYR A 63 -7.53 3.50 -7.95
CA TYR A 63 -8.77 3.11 -7.29
C TYR A 63 -9.37 4.33 -6.60
N TYR A 64 -10.67 4.52 -6.77
CA TYR A 64 -11.42 5.66 -6.27
C TYR A 64 -12.65 5.20 -5.50
N THR A 65 -13.04 5.95 -4.47
CA THR A 65 -14.29 5.72 -3.74
C THR A 65 -15.44 6.40 -4.50
N TYR A 66 -16.56 5.72 -4.68
CA TYR A 66 -17.77 6.36 -5.21
C TYR A 66 -18.34 7.36 -4.19
N ASP A 67 -18.75 8.56 -4.58
CA ASP A 67 -19.32 9.53 -3.63
C ASP A 67 -20.53 8.99 -2.85
N ASN A 68 -21.35 8.17 -3.51
CA ASN A 68 -22.54 7.55 -2.92
C ASN A 68 -22.30 6.17 -2.29
N TRP A 69 -21.04 5.80 -2.00
CA TRP A 69 -20.70 4.47 -1.45
C TRP A 69 -21.50 4.13 -0.17
N ARG A 70 -21.86 5.12 0.65
CA ARG A 70 -22.63 4.91 1.89
C ARG A 70 -24.03 4.37 1.64
N GLU A 71 -24.69 4.82 0.57
CA GLU A 71 -26.03 4.37 0.20
C GLU A 71 -26.02 2.89 -0.22
N LYS A 72 -24.93 2.47 -0.88
CA LYS A 72 -24.75 1.10 -1.37
C LYS A 72 -24.50 0.06 -0.27
N ILE A 73 -24.08 0.46 0.93
CA ILE A 73 -23.79 -0.48 2.04
C ILE A 73 -25.01 -1.29 2.45
N GLY A 74 -26.20 -0.70 2.39
CA GLY A 74 -27.44 -1.37 2.77
C GLY A 74 -27.78 -2.57 1.87
N GLU A 75 -27.27 -2.58 0.64
CA GLU A 75 -27.55 -3.58 -0.38
C GLU A 75 -26.55 -4.74 -0.38
N ILE A 76 -25.43 -4.61 0.34
CA ILE A 76 -24.37 -5.63 0.38
C ILE A 76 -24.70 -6.68 1.43
N LEU A 77 -25.08 -7.87 0.95
CA LEU A 77 -25.50 -9.01 1.77
C LEU A 77 -24.33 -9.89 2.24
N VAL A 78 -23.28 -10.01 1.43
CA VAL A 78 -22.11 -10.86 1.69
C VAL A 78 -20.85 -10.14 1.21
N ALA A 79 -19.80 -10.14 2.03
CA ALA A 79 -18.49 -9.64 1.67
C ALA A 79 -17.41 -10.52 2.30
N GLU A 80 -16.25 -10.58 1.63
CA GLU A 80 -15.07 -11.25 2.15
C GLU A 80 -14.22 -10.29 3.00
N SER A 81 -13.35 -10.86 3.82
CA SER A 81 -12.36 -10.08 4.56
C SER A 81 -11.38 -9.39 3.61
N PRO A 82 -10.99 -8.13 3.86
CA PRO A 82 -11.28 -7.31 5.05
C PRO A 82 -12.53 -6.42 4.95
N VAL A 83 -13.37 -6.60 3.92
CA VAL A 83 -14.46 -5.68 3.65
C VAL A 83 -15.68 -5.94 4.53
N ASP A 84 -15.88 -7.17 4.97
CA ASP A 84 -16.83 -7.50 6.04
C ASP A 84 -16.60 -6.68 7.32
N LEU A 85 -15.33 -6.51 7.72
CA LEU A 85 -14.90 -5.68 8.86
C LEU A 85 -15.27 -4.22 8.63
N PHE A 86 -15.05 -3.70 7.42
CA PHE A 86 -15.46 -2.35 7.06
C PHE A 86 -16.96 -2.16 7.17
N LEU A 87 -17.75 -3.03 6.54
CA LEU A 87 -19.22 -2.96 6.54
C LEU A 87 -19.77 -3.04 7.96
N LYS A 88 -19.25 -3.95 8.78
CA LYS A 88 -19.60 -4.06 10.20
C LYS A 88 -19.24 -2.78 10.96
N ALA A 89 -18.03 -2.26 10.77
CA ALA A 89 -17.57 -1.04 11.44
C ALA A 89 -18.37 0.21 11.04
N VAL A 90 -18.86 0.30 9.81
CA VAL A 90 -19.78 1.37 9.38
C VAL A 90 -21.14 1.21 10.05
N LYS A 91 -21.72 0.00 10.03
CA LYS A 91 -23.03 -0.28 10.65
C LYS A 91 -23.03 -0.03 12.16
N GLU A 92 -21.91 -0.30 12.82
CA GLU A 92 -21.72 -0.07 14.26
C GLU A 92 -21.18 1.33 14.60
N ASN A 93 -20.97 2.19 13.60
CA ASN A 93 -20.39 3.53 13.76
C ASN A 93 -19.04 3.56 14.54
N LYS A 94 -18.18 2.56 14.28
CA LYS A 94 -16.88 2.37 14.95
C LYS A 94 -15.70 2.93 14.18
N LEU A 95 -15.87 3.33 12.91
CA LEU A 95 -14.77 3.87 12.11
C LEU A 95 -14.33 5.25 12.62
N LYS A 96 -13.03 5.38 12.86
CA LYS A 96 -12.40 6.69 13.10
C LYS A 96 -12.46 7.53 11.83
N GLU A 97 -12.48 8.86 11.97
CA GLU A 97 -12.54 9.82 10.87
C GLU A 97 -11.50 9.54 9.78
N LYS A 98 -10.25 9.27 10.17
CA LYS A 98 -9.15 8.96 9.23
C LYS A 98 -9.30 7.65 8.44
N HIS A 99 -10.29 6.81 8.77
CA HIS A 99 -10.58 5.53 8.09
C HIS A 99 -12.06 5.45 7.66
N ASN A 100 -12.75 6.59 7.54
CA ASN A 100 -14.21 6.66 7.37
C ASN A 100 -14.69 6.50 5.91
N SER A 101 -13.80 6.13 5.00
CA SER A 101 -14.09 5.87 3.58
C SER A 101 -13.43 4.55 3.15
N PRO A 102 -13.93 3.87 2.11
CA PRO A 102 -13.32 2.64 1.58
C PRO A 102 -11.81 2.77 1.31
N ALA A 103 -11.38 3.83 0.62
CA ALA A 103 -9.95 4.05 0.32
C ALA A 103 -9.10 4.26 1.59
N SER A 104 -9.59 5.06 2.53
CA SER A 104 -8.88 5.34 3.78
C SER A 104 -8.86 4.13 4.72
N PHE A 105 -9.93 3.33 4.73
CA PHE A 105 -9.97 2.03 5.41
C PHE A 105 -8.95 1.06 4.85
N CYS A 106 -8.88 0.86 3.52
CA CYS A 106 -7.90 -0.04 2.92
C CYS A 106 -6.46 0.40 3.20
N THR A 107 -6.22 1.71 3.30
CA THR A 107 -4.93 2.25 3.73
C THR A 107 -4.64 1.92 5.20
N GLY A 108 -5.61 2.08 6.10
CA GLY A 108 -5.48 1.71 7.51
C GLY A 108 -5.26 0.21 7.71
N TYR A 109 -6.00 -0.63 6.95
CA TYR A 109 -5.85 -2.08 6.94
C TYR A 109 -4.44 -2.51 6.51
N ALA A 110 -3.94 -1.92 5.42
CA ALA A 110 -2.60 -2.21 4.91
C ALA A 110 -1.46 -1.79 5.85
N LYS A 111 -1.73 -0.87 6.78
CA LYS A 111 -0.79 -0.42 7.82
C LYS A 111 -1.02 -1.11 9.17
N ASP A 112 -1.95 -2.07 9.25
CA ASP A 112 -2.37 -2.71 10.50
C ASP A 112 -2.83 -1.70 11.58
N GLN A 113 -3.37 -0.54 11.15
CA GLN A 113 -3.85 0.56 12.01
C GLN A 113 -5.30 0.39 12.50
N LEU A 114 -5.91 -0.77 12.24
CA LEU A 114 -7.31 -1.08 12.54
C LEU A 114 -7.50 -1.90 13.82
N SER A 115 -6.50 -1.96 14.70
CA SER A 115 -6.54 -2.71 15.97
C SER A 115 -7.66 -2.31 16.95
N TYR A 116 -8.41 -1.25 16.65
CA TYR A 116 -9.55 -0.77 17.43
C TYR A 116 -10.90 -1.34 16.96
N LEU A 117 -10.93 -2.07 15.84
CA LEU A 117 -12.12 -2.74 15.29
C LEU A 117 -12.18 -4.19 15.76
#